data_AF-A0A842S8I0-F1
#
_entry.id   AF-A0A842S8I0-F1
#
_cell.length_a   1.000
_cell.length_b   1.000
_cell.length_c   1.000
_cell.angle_alpha   90.00
_cell.angle_beta   90.00
_cell.angle_gamma   90.00
#
_symmetry.space_group_name_H-M   'P 1'
#
loop_
_entity.id
_entity.type
_entity.pdbx_description
1 polymer ?
#
loop_
_entity_poly.entity_id
_entity_poly.type
_entity_poly.pdbx_seq_one_letter_code
_entity_poly.pdbx_strand_id
1 'polypeptide(L)'
;MGFLKNICLDLSFLDIRRLLKKNKESEEKTENQQIKEQVSQSDEPRQPPRLPRSLFDRKSNQVAPPEKAPSTLPEISYDFFKKQGKKKNKQSLKSKPIQKQITEEKPFEKIPVSENTFFNNLVSDLKKDSLEYRDTKNVIVDDLFSSMKEFWQNKKYDRGNKQKLNFIKKEVVDRMQELHELEVEWQKSKITHETLGDNLHKKELEIESKIRELKKIFQKHHAHMEVKQELFFNVKNGMTIKSLSELNDKLPEIPDEVFFFHVNENKNDFSTWINDVFGLKNLAKDLSGAKSRNEFSEILEKHVSDEDFSI
;
A
#
# COMPACT_ATOMS: atom_id res chain seq x y z
N MET A 1 -2.15 -26.61 -27.10
CA MET A 1 -2.35 -26.38 -25.64
C MET A 1 -1.00 -26.35 -24.94
N GLY A 2 -0.20 -25.28 -25.05
CA GLY A 2 1.19 -25.35 -24.57
C GLY A 2 1.95 -24.05 -24.39
N PHE A 3 1.29 -22.92 -24.09
CA PHE A 3 1.98 -21.63 -24.00
C PHE A 3 1.69 -20.77 -22.75
N LEU A 4 0.97 -21.30 -21.74
CA LEU A 4 0.66 -20.53 -20.52
C LEU A 4 0.99 -21.29 -19.22
N LYS A 5 2.20 -21.83 -19.11
CA LYS A 5 2.70 -22.46 -17.86
C LYS A 5 3.81 -21.69 -17.13
N ASN A 6 4.21 -20.51 -17.59
CA ASN A 6 5.42 -19.84 -17.07
C ASN A 6 5.24 -18.36 -16.71
N ILE A 7 4.07 -17.95 -16.23
CA ILE A 7 3.95 -16.67 -15.52
C ILE A 7 4.07 -16.96 -14.03
N CYS A 8 5.31 -17.22 -13.62
CA CYS A 8 5.69 -17.20 -12.21
C CYS A 8 5.92 -15.73 -11.86
N LEU A 9 4.90 -15.09 -11.28
CA LEU A 9 5.03 -13.77 -10.66
C LEU A 9 5.81 -13.94 -9.35
N ASP A 10 7.10 -14.23 -9.45
CA ASP A 10 8.06 -14.23 -8.32
C ASP A 10 8.52 -12.79 -8.02
N LEU A 11 7.60 -11.82 -8.06
CA LEU A 11 7.81 -10.61 -7.27
C LEU A 11 7.46 -10.99 -5.85
N SER A 12 8.49 -11.12 -5.02
CA SER A 12 8.26 -11.31 -3.58
C SER A 12 7.43 -10.13 -3.08
N PHE A 13 6.54 -10.35 -2.11
CA PHE A 13 5.73 -9.26 -1.55
C PHE A 13 6.60 -8.15 -0.94
N LEU A 14 7.84 -8.49 -0.57
CA LEU A 14 8.90 -7.54 -0.20
C LEU A 14 9.27 -6.61 -1.36
N ASP A 15 9.31 -7.10 -2.60
CA ASP A 15 9.55 -6.27 -3.78
C ASP A 15 8.37 -5.35 -4.06
N ILE A 16 7.13 -5.81 -3.84
CA ILE A 16 5.93 -4.96 -3.96
C ILE A 16 5.93 -3.87 -2.87
N ARG A 17 6.19 -4.21 -1.60
CA ARG A 17 6.34 -3.22 -0.51
C ARG A 17 7.49 -2.24 -0.79
N ARG A 18 8.63 -2.73 -1.32
CA ARG A 18 9.78 -1.89 -1.67
C ARG A 18 9.45 -0.95 -2.83
N LEU A 19 8.65 -1.38 -3.80
CA LEU A 19 8.16 -0.53 -4.89
C LEU A 19 7.16 0.52 -4.41
N LEU A 20 6.21 0.15 -3.54
CA LEU A 20 5.25 1.09 -2.96
C LEU A 20 5.94 2.14 -2.08
N LYS A 21 6.94 1.73 -1.28
CA LYS A 21 7.74 2.66 -0.48
C LYS A 21 8.54 3.63 -1.35
N LYS A 22 9.15 3.14 -2.44
CA LYS A 22 9.84 4.00 -3.42
C LYS A 22 8.90 5.00 -4.09
N ASN A 23 7.67 4.60 -4.42
CA ASN A 23 6.68 5.50 -4.99
C ASN A 23 6.27 6.58 -3.99
N LYS A 24 6.00 6.23 -2.73
CA LYS A 24 5.67 7.21 -1.69
C LYS A 24 6.81 8.22 -1.44
N GLU A 25 8.05 7.74 -1.36
CA GLU A 25 9.24 8.61 -1.24
C GLU A 25 9.45 9.50 -2.48
N SER A 26 9.04 9.05 -3.67
CA SER A 26 9.11 9.86 -4.89
C SER A 26 8.04 10.95 -4.90
N GLU A 27 6.83 10.65 -4.44
CA GLU A 27 5.72 11.61 -4.33
C GLU A 27 6.06 12.73 -3.34
N GLU A 28 6.56 12.38 -2.14
CA GLU A 28 7.01 13.35 -1.12
C GLU A 28 8.16 14.24 -1.62
N LYS A 29 9.04 13.72 -2.48
CA LYS A 29 10.12 14.52 -3.09
C LYS A 29 9.58 15.51 -4.11
N THR A 30 8.64 15.11 -4.97
CA THR A 30 8.00 16.02 -5.92
C THR A 30 7.20 17.13 -5.23
N GLU A 31 6.47 16.80 -4.15
CA GLU A 31 5.70 17.79 -3.40
C GLU A 31 6.60 18.82 -2.72
N ASN A 32 7.68 18.37 -2.06
CA ASN A 32 8.66 19.27 -1.47
C ASN A 32 9.40 20.13 -2.51
N GLN A 33 9.64 19.59 -3.71
CA GLN A 33 10.26 20.34 -4.80
C GLN A 33 9.32 21.42 -5.35
N GLN A 34 8.03 21.11 -5.53
CA GLN A 34 7.02 22.11 -5.93
C GLN A 34 6.86 23.21 -4.88
N ILE A 35 6.85 22.87 -3.58
CA ILE A 35 6.80 23.87 -2.50
C ILE A 35 8.04 24.78 -2.54
N LYS A 36 9.23 24.21 -2.76
CA LYS A 36 10.48 24.98 -2.83
C LYS A 36 10.54 25.91 -4.05
N GLU A 37 10.00 25.48 -5.20
CA GLU A 37 9.87 26.32 -6.39
C GLU A 37 8.85 27.46 -6.19
N GLN A 38 7.73 27.21 -5.50
CA GLN A 38 6.76 28.26 -5.18
C GLN A 38 7.31 29.30 -4.20
N VAL A 39 8.12 28.88 -3.22
CA VAL A 39 8.77 29.80 -2.25
C VAL A 39 9.91 30.60 -2.90
N SER A 40 10.62 30.05 -3.89
CA SER A 40 11.69 30.78 -4.57
C SER A 40 11.18 31.82 -5.57
N GLN A 41 9.92 31.73 -6.01
CA GLN A 41 9.29 32.72 -6.88
C GLN A 41 8.70 33.94 -6.14
N SER A 42 8.67 33.93 -4.79
CA SER A 42 8.13 35.05 -4.01
C SER A 42 9.15 36.14 -3.62
N ASP A 43 10.45 35.92 -3.83
CA ASP A 43 11.52 36.85 -3.40
C ASP A 43 12.12 37.71 -4.53
N GLU A 44 11.55 37.68 -5.75
CA GLU A 44 12.00 38.56 -6.82
C GLU A 44 11.41 39.98 -6.64
N PRO A 45 12.23 41.06 -6.61
CA PRO A 45 11.74 42.42 -6.38
C PRO A 45 10.76 42.83 -7.48
N ARG A 46 9.49 43.02 -7.09
CA ARG A 46 8.39 43.43 -7.99
C ARG A 46 8.76 44.71 -8.73
N GLN A 47 9.10 44.59 -10.01
CA GLN A 47 9.14 45.73 -10.90
C GLN A 47 7.72 46.26 -11.13
N PRO A 48 7.53 47.59 -11.22
CA PRO A 48 6.23 48.18 -11.45
C PRO A 48 5.65 47.75 -12.82
N PRO A 49 4.32 47.59 -12.92
CA PRO A 49 3.67 47.07 -14.12
C PRO A 49 3.89 48.03 -15.29
N ARG A 50 4.63 47.56 -16.31
CA ARG A 50 4.70 48.24 -17.60
C ARG A 50 3.40 48.03 -18.35
N LEU A 51 2.74 49.14 -18.69
CA LEU A 51 1.54 49.15 -19.54
C LEU A 51 1.83 48.48 -20.90
N PRO A 52 0.88 47.71 -21.46
CA PRO A 52 1.09 47.03 -22.73
C PRO A 52 1.08 48.06 -23.88
N ARG A 53 2.22 48.14 -24.58
CA ARG A 53 2.32 48.83 -25.86
C ARG A 53 1.68 47.95 -26.93
N SER A 54 0.74 48.54 -27.66
CA SER A 54 -0.08 47.93 -28.69
C SER A 54 0.71 47.15 -29.75
N LEU A 55 0.14 45.98 -30.09
CA LEU A 55 -0.13 45.47 -31.44
C LEU A 55 0.83 45.89 -32.57
N PHE A 56 1.52 44.88 -33.10
CA PHE A 56 1.81 44.57 -34.50
C PHE A 56 3.24 44.02 -34.58
N ASP A 57 3.40 42.70 -34.53
CA ASP A 57 3.92 42.02 -35.71
C ASP A 57 3.71 40.51 -35.68
N ARG A 58 3.37 40.02 -36.86
CA ARG A 58 2.84 38.71 -37.17
C ARG A 58 3.95 37.95 -37.87
N LYS A 59 4.64 37.02 -37.18
CA LYS A 59 5.38 35.94 -37.87
C LYS A 59 5.12 34.59 -37.21
N SER A 60 4.51 33.76 -38.04
CA SER A 60 4.30 32.33 -37.94
C SER A 60 5.58 31.57 -37.57
N ASN A 61 5.54 30.81 -36.49
CA ASN A 61 6.36 29.61 -36.32
C ASN A 61 5.43 28.45 -35.99
N GLN A 62 5.33 27.51 -36.93
CA GLN A 62 4.71 26.22 -36.73
C GLN A 62 5.57 25.42 -35.75
N VAL A 63 5.01 25.10 -34.58
CA VAL A 63 5.58 24.11 -33.66
C VAL A 63 4.72 22.87 -33.79
N ALA A 64 5.35 21.75 -34.13
CA ALA A 64 4.71 20.47 -34.31
C ALA A 64 4.08 19.95 -33.00
N PRO A 65 2.97 19.20 -33.06
CA PRO A 65 2.34 18.62 -31.87
C PRO A 65 3.25 17.55 -31.25
N PRO A 66 3.37 17.47 -29.92
CA PRO A 66 4.07 16.37 -29.27
C PRO A 66 3.33 15.05 -29.53
N GLU A 67 4.10 14.08 -30.00
CA GLU A 67 3.70 12.71 -30.29
C GLU A 67 3.10 12.06 -29.04
N LYS A 68 1.88 11.54 -29.15
CA LYS A 68 1.17 10.85 -28.07
C LYS A 68 1.93 9.58 -27.70
N ALA A 69 2.39 9.51 -26.45
CA ALA A 69 2.92 8.28 -25.87
C ALA A 69 1.84 7.18 -25.90
N PRO A 70 2.16 5.94 -26.34
CA PRO A 70 1.20 4.84 -26.36
C PRO A 70 0.93 4.34 -24.93
N SER A 71 -0.12 4.86 -24.30
CA SER A 71 -0.67 4.30 -23.07
C SER A 71 -1.52 3.05 -23.40
N THR A 72 -0.84 1.93 -23.65
CA THR A 72 -1.51 0.63 -23.75
C THR A 72 -1.05 -0.22 -22.57
N LEU A 73 -1.66 0.00 -21.41
CA LEU A 73 -1.63 -1.01 -20.35
C LEU A 73 -2.52 -2.17 -20.82
N PRO A 74 -2.03 -3.42 -20.83
CA PRO A 74 -2.86 -4.55 -21.21
C PRO A 74 -4.01 -4.70 -20.21
N GLU A 75 -5.24 -4.56 -20.70
CA GLU A 75 -6.44 -4.98 -19.97
C GLU A 75 -6.29 -6.47 -19.62
N ILE A 76 -6.00 -6.75 -18.35
CA ILE A 76 -6.06 -8.10 -17.82
C ILE A 76 -7.54 -8.48 -17.75
N SER A 77 -8.05 -9.06 -18.84
CA SER A 77 -9.42 -9.56 -18.94
C SER A 77 -9.66 -10.63 -17.87
N TYR A 78 -10.53 -10.31 -16.90
CA TYR A 78 -10.96 -11.22 -15.83
C TYR A 78 -11.90 -12.35 -16.32
N ASP A 79 -12.16 -12.47 -17.62
CA ASP A 79 -13.08 -13.47 -18.18
C ASP A 79 -12.51 -14.90 -18.22
N PHE A 80 -11.23 -15.08 -17.89
CA PHE A 80 -10.57 -16.39 -17.97
C PHE A 80 -11.07 -17.39 -16.91
N PHE A 81 -11.54 -16.94 -15.74
CA PHE A 81 -11.95 -17.84 -14.65
C PHE A 81 -13.39 -18.37 -14.74
N LYS A 82 -14.21 -17.92 -15.69
CA LYS A 82 -15.61 -18.37 -15.82
C LYS A 82 -15.82 -19.64 -16.66
N LYS A 83 -14.81 -20.15 -17.38
CA LYS A 83 -15.02 -21.19 -18.41
C LYS A 83 -14.59 -22.63 -18.07
N GLN A 84 -14.02 -22.91 -16.90
CA GLN A 84 -13.55 -24.27 -16.54
C GLN A 84 -14.38 -24.97 -15.44
N GLY A 85 -15.68 -24.65 -15.33
CA GLY A 85 -16.54 -25.16 -14.26
C GLY A 85 -17.76 -25.93 -14.74
N LYS A 86 -17.64 -26.85 -15.71
CA LYS A 86 -18.74 -27.77 -16.09
C LYS A 86 -18.22 -29.16 -16.41
N LYS A 87 -17.89 -29.95 -15.39
CA LYS A 87 -17.97 -31.43 -15.43
C LYS A 87 -17.95 -32.01 -14.00
N LYS A 88 -19.18 -32.20 -13.49
CA LYS A 88 -19.67 -33.21 -12.53
C LYS A 88 -18.62 -33.90 -11.64
N ASN A 89 -18.55 -33.48 -10.37
CA ASN A 89 -18.48 -34.43 -9.27
C ASN A 89 -19.36 -33.90 -8.11
N LYS A 90 -20.50 -34.55 -7.87
CA LYS A 90 -21.42 -34.24 -6.77
C LYS A 90 -20.92 -34.95 -5.52
N GLN A 91 -19.93 -34.39 -4.84
CA GLN A 91 -19.72 -34.64 -3.42
C GLN A 91 -19.84 -33.30 -2.70
N SER A 92 -20.87 -33.21 -1.87
CA SER A 92 -21.34 -31.98 -1.24
C SER A 92 -20.38 -31.53 -0.14
N LEU A 93 -19.37 -30.76 -0.51
CA LEU A 93 -18.82 -29.76 0.40
C LEU A 93 -19.86 -28.65 0.49
N LYS A 94 -20.65 -28.66 1.57
CA LYS A 94 -21.53 -27.56 1.96
C LYS A 94 -20.67 -26.35 2.35
N SER A 95 -20.05 -25.69 1.37
CA SER A 95 -19.49 -24.37 1.58
C SER A 95 -20.67 -23.43 1.83
N LYS A 96 -20.81 -22.95 3.07
CA LYS A 96 -21.79 -21.93 3.43
C LYS A 96 -21.65 -20.78 2.42
N PRO A 97 -22.76 -20.25 1.88
CA PRO A 97 -22.68 -19.08 1.02
C PRO A 97 -21.97 -17.97 1.79
N ILE A 98 -20.92 -17.43 1.19
CA ILE A 98 -20.35 -16.14 1.60
C ILE A 98 -21.41 -15.11 1.24
N GLN A 99 -22.43 -15.00 2.10
CA GLN A 99 -23.34 -13.87 2.09
C GLN A 99 -22.45 -12.64 2.24
N LYS A 100 -22.52 -11.74 1.25
CA LYS A 100 -22.01 -10.38 1.37
C LYS A 100 -22.66 -9.79 2.63
N GLN A 101 -21.95 -9.88 3.76
CA GLN A 101 -22.18 -9.04 4.91
C GLN A 101 -21.69 -7.66 4.47
N ILE A 102 -22.54 -6.96 3.71
CA ILE A 102 -22.62 -5.52 3.82
C ILE A 102 -23.07 -5.35 5.26
N THR A 103 -22.09 -5.19 6.15
CA THR A 103 -22.32 -4.80 7.54
C THR A 103 -23.24 -3.60 7.46
N GLU A 104 -24.47 -3.75 7.97
CA GLU A 104 -25.30 -2.63 8.39
C GLU A 104 -24.36 -1.68 9.14
N GLU A 105 -24.10 -0.52 8.56
CA GLU A 105 -23.25 0.49 9.17
C GLU A 105 -23.89 0.84 10.50
N LYS A 106 -23.31 0.29 11.57
CA LYS A 106 -23.74 0.57 12.94
C LYS A 106 -23.76 2.09 13.05
N PRO A 107 -24.91 2.71 13.40
CA PRO A 107 -25.03 4.16 13.42
C PRO A 107 -23.88 4.70 14.26
N PHE A 108 -23.05 5.56 13.65
CA PHE A 108 -21.86 6.12 14.28
C PHE A 108 -22.24 6.63 15.67
N GLU A 109 -21.80 5.90 16.70
CA GLU A 109 -21.90 6.38 18.08
C GLU A 109 -21.23 7.75 18.08
N LYS A 110 -21.97 8.78 18.53
CA LYS A 110 -21.49 10.16 18.56
C LYS A 110 -20.17 10.17 19.30
N ILE A 111 -19.06 10.33 18.57
CA ILE A 111 -17.74 10.44 19.17
C ILE A 111 -17.83 11.66 20.08
N PRO A 112 -17.54 11.52 21.40
CA PRO A 112 -17.56 12.65 22.30
C PRO A 112 -16.49 13.63 21.83
N VAL A 113 -16.91 14.68 21.13
CA VAL A 113 -16.05 15.79 20.77
C VAL A 113 -15.70 16.45 22.11
N SER A 114 -14.43 16.30 22.51
CA SER A 114 -13.89 16.90 23.73
C SER A 114 -14.27 18.39 23.77
N GLU A 115 -14.95 18.83 24.84
CA GLU A 115 -15.37 20.24 25.00
C GLU A 115 -14.18 21.22 24.98
N ASN A 116 -12.97 20.72 25.26
CA ASN A 116 -11.72 21.48 25.28
C ASN A 116 -11.04 21.54 23.90
N THR A 117 -11.71 22.08 22.88
CA THR A 117 -11.04 22.42 21.61
C THR A 117 -10.27 23.74 21.76
N PHE A 118 -9.21 23.91 20.96
CA PHE A 118 -8.38 25.12 20.98
C PHE A 118 -9.23 26.39 20.80
N PHE A 119 -10.18 26.37 19.87
CA PHE A 119 -11.05 27.51 19.60
C PHE A 119 -12.15 27.70 20.65
N ASN A 120 -12.66 26.65 21.31
CA ASN A 120 -13.59 26.82 22.43
C ASN A 120 -12.93 27.53 23.62
N ASN A 121 -11.67 27.20 23.91
CA ASN A 121 -10.89 27.89 24.93
C ASN A 121 -10.67 29.35 24.53
N LEU A 122 -10.26 29.60 23.28
CA LEU A 122 -10.04 30.95 22.76
C LEU A 122 -11.34 31.80 22.76
N VAL A 123 -12.47 31.23 22.34
CA VAL A 123 -13.77 31.90 22.31
C VAL A 123 -14.28 32.14 23.73
N SER A 124 -14.06 31.21 24.66
CA SER A 124 -14.43 31.38 26.08
C SER A 124 -13.61 32.49 26.73
N ASP A 125 -12.32 32.58 26.40
CA ASP A 125 -11.43 33.64 26.87
C ASP A 125 -11.81 35.00 26.29
N LEU A 126 -12.26 35.05 25.04
CA LEU A 126 -12.77 36.27 24.40
C LEU A 126 -14.14 36.70 24.95
N LYS A 127 -15.02 35.76 25.31
CA LYS A 127 -16.38 36.03 25.84
C LYS A 127 -16.40 36.43 27.30
N LYS A 128 -15.39 36.06 28.09
CA LYS A 128 -15.42 36.25 29.54
C LYS A 128 -15.33 37.69 30.00
N ASP A 129 -15.10 38.68 29.11
CA ASP A 129 -15.05 40.14 29.39
C ASP A 129 -14.22 40.59 30.62
N SER A 130 -13.52 39.65 31.27
CA SER A 130 -12.75 39.77 32.50
C SER A 130 -11.27 39.48 32.22
N LEU A 131 -10.78 39.99 31.10
CA LEU A 131 -9.35 40.16 30.89
C LEU A 131 -8.92 41.45 31.61
N GLU A 132 -8.71 41.34 32.91
CA GLU A 132 -7.61 42.11 33.51
C GLU A 132 -6.32 41.70 32.78
N TYR A 133 -5.66 42.73 32.27
CA TYR A 133 -4.93 42.69 31.02
C TYR A 133 -3.43 42.56 31.29
N ARG A 134 -2.92 41.31 31.38
CA ARG A 134 -1.49 40.91 31.41
C ARG A 134 -1.50 39.37 31.50
N ASP A 135 -1.43 38.58 30.44
CA ASP A 135 -0.14 38.13 29.89
C ASP A 135 -0.26 37.23 28.64
N THR A 136 -1.41 37.15 27.97
CA THR A 136 -1.56 36.33 26.73
C THR A 136 -1.13 37.08 25.46
N LYS A 137 -0.53 38.25 25.64
CA LYS A 137 -0.29 39.27 24.62
C LYS A 137 1.11 39.22 24.00
N ASN A 138 1.81 38.06 24.01
CA ASN A 138 3.11 37.91 23.31
C ASN A 138 3.17 36.84 22.19
N VAL A 139 2.09 36.13 21.85
CA VAL A 139 2.16 34.99 20.89
C VAL A 139 1.32 35.18 19.60
N ILE A 140 0.42 36.18 19.51
CA ILE A 140 -0.36 36.54 18.29
C ILE A 140 0.00 37.98 17.84
N VAL A 141 1.25 38.38 18.05
CA VAL A 141 1.50 39.69 18.67
C VAL A 141 2.18 40.73 17.81
N ASP A 142 2.76 40.38 16.68
CA ASP A 142 3.48 41.40 15.92
C ASP A 142 2.63 42.14 14.86
N ASP A 143 1.56 41.52 14.34
CA ASP A 143 0.74 42.15 13.27
C ASP A 143 -0.58 42.78 13.77
N LEU A 144 -1.20 42.20 14.81
CA LEU A 144 -2.39 42.79 15.43
C LEU A 144 -2.04 44.09 16.19
N PHE A 145 -0.82 44.20 16.73
CA PHE A 145 -0.37 45.36 17.51
C PHE A 145 -0.04 46.60 16.67
N SER A 146 0.46 46.40 15.46
CA SER A 146 0.82 47.50 14.55
C SER A 146 -0.44 48.23 14.07
N SER A 147 -1.48 47.48 13.67
CA SER A 147 -2.81 48.01 13.35
C SER A 147 -3.49 48.69 14.54
N MET A 148 -3.28 48.18 15.76
CA MET A 148 -3.87 48.77 16.96
C MET A 148 -3.17 50.08 17.35
N LYS A 149 -1.88 50.22 17.08
CA LYS A 149 -1.09 51.43 17.38
C LYS A 149 -1.47 52.62 16.48
N GLU A 150 -1.74 52.37 15.19
CA GLU A 150 -2.32 53.38 14.27
C GLU A 150 -3.74 53.79 14.69
N PHE A 151 -4.56 52.84 15.14
CA PHE A 151 -5.95 53.07 15.53
C PHE A 151 -6.10 54.03 16.74
N TRP A 152 -5.17 54.00 17.69
CA TRP A 152 -5.22 54.87 18.89
C TRP A 152 -4.58 56.24 18.68
N GLN A 153 -3.70 56.42 17.70
CA GLN A 153 -3.15 57.73 17.36
C GLN A 153 -4.18 58.65 16.67
N ASN A 154 -5.23 58.09 16.06
CA ASN A 154 -6.23 58.84 15.30
C ASN A 154 -7.55 59.13 16.05
N LYS A 155 -7.65 58.76 17.34
CA LYS A 155 -8.93 58.72 18.08
C LYS A 155 -9.30 60.01 18.83
N LYS A 156 -9.09 61.19 18.22
CA LYS A 156 -9.63 62.47 18.73
C LYS A 156 -10.94 62.91 18.07
N TYR A 157 -11.46 62.14 17.12
CA TYR A 157 -12.80 62.34 16.59
C TYR A 157 -13.62 61.05 16.69
N ASP A 158 -14.90 61.24 17.01
CA ASP A 158 -16.02 60.54 16.38
C ASP A 158 -16.84 59.55 17.22
N ARG A 159 -18.08 59.96 17.55
CA ARG A 159 -19.14 59.10 18.08
C ARG A 159 -19.69 58.13 17.01
N GLY A 160 -19.40 58.34 15.72
CA GLY A 160 -19.73 57.43 14.62
C GLY A 160 -18.94 56.11 14.60
N ASN A 161 -17.79 56.04 15.28
CA ASN A 161 -16.88 54.90 15.19
C ASN A 161 -17.30 53.67 16.05
N LYS A 162 -18.25 53.84 16.99
CA LYS A 162 -18.72 52.72 17.84
C LYS A 162 -19.52 51.67 17.07
N GLN A 163 -20.35 52.11 16.11
CA GLN A 163 -21.15 51.18 15.30
C GLN A 163 -20.26 50.33 14.38
N LYS A 164 -19.27 50.96 13.76
CA LYS A 164 -18.27 50.26 12.93
C LYS A 164 -17.48 49.24 13.74
N LEU A 165 -17.10 49.57 14.98
CA LEU A 165 -16.42 48.64 15.87
C LEU A 165 -17.28 47.44 16.25
N ASN A 166 -18.57 47.66 16.54
CA ASN A 166 -19.50 46.57 16.87
C ASN A 166 -19.72 45.65 15.65
N PHE A 167 -19.75 46.21 14.44
CA PHE A 167 -19.83 45.42 13.21
C PHE A 167 -18.59 44.53 13.04
N ILE A 168 -17.38 45.10 13.17
CA ILE A 168 -16.12 44.33 13.07
C ILE A 168 -16.07 43.25 14.14
N LYS A 169 -16.45 43.55 15.39
CA LYS A 169 -16.51 42.55 16.47
C LYS A 169 -17.42 41.39 16.11
N LYS A 170 -18.60 41.67 15.58
CA LYS A 170 -19.56 40.64 15.14
C LYS A 170 -18.95 39.78 14.03
N GLU A 171 -18.39 40.41 13.00
CA GLU A 171 -17.78 39.70 11.86
C GLU A 171 -16.63 38.79 12.30
N VAL A 172 -15.79 39.23 13.24
CA VAL A 172 -14.73 38.41 13.83
C VAL A 172 -15.30 37.20 14.57
N VAL A 173 -16.37 37.38 15.35
CA VAL A 173 -17.03 36.28 16.06
C VAL A 173 -17.63 35.28 15.07
N ASP A 174 -18.30 35.76 14.03
CA ASP A 174 -18.90 34.90 13.00
C ASP A 174 -17.82 34.07 12.26
N ARG A 175 -16.68 34.68 11.91
CA ARG A 175 -15.54 33.97 11.29
C ARG A 175 -14.86 32.98 12.22
N MET A 176 -14.74 33.29 13.51
CA MET A 176 -14.21 32.35 14.51
C MET A 176 -15.12 31.13 14.67
N GLN A 177 -16.44 31.33 14.60
CA GLN A 177 -17.41 30.24 14.63
C GLN A 177 -17.29 29.34 13.39
N GLU A 178 -17.18 29.93 12.19
CA GLU A 178 -16.95 29.21 10.93
C GLU A 178 -15.66 28.37 10.98
N LEU A 179 -14.56 28.94 11.50
CA LEU A 179 -13.29 28.21 11.67
C LEU A 179 -13.42 27.04 12.65
N HIS A 180 -14.19 27.20 13.73
CA HIS A 180 -14.42 26.12 14.68
C HIS A 180 -15.20 24.95 14.04
N GLU A 181 -16.22 25.26 13.22
CA GLU A 181 -16.99 24.24 12.51
C GLU A 181 -16.09 23.45 11.53
N LEU A 182 -15.23 24.14 10.78
CA LEU A 182 -14.25 23.52 9.90
C LEU A 182 -13.22 22.66 10.67
N GLU A 183 -12.77 23.09 11.84
CA GLU A 183 -11.88 22.29 12.70
C GLU A 183 -12.56 20.98 13.12
N VAL A 184 -13.83 21.05 13.55
CA VAL A 184 -14.60 19.88 13.96
C VAL A 184 -14.81 18.91 12.79
N GLU A 185 -15.14 19.41 11.60
CA GLU A 185 -15.25 18.58 10.39
C GLU A 185 -13.91 17.93 9.99
N TRP A 186 -12.82 18.68 10.08
CA TRP A 186 -11.48 18.17 9.83
C TRP A 186 -11.10 17.06 10.83
N GLN A 187 -11.38 17.25 12.13
CA GLN A 187 -11.12 16.23 13.16
C GLN A 187 -11.92 14.94 12.91
N LYS A 188 -13.20 15.05 12.55
CA LYS A 188 -14.04 13.89 12.18
C LYS A 188 -13.47 13.15 10.97
N SER A 189 -13.06 13.90 9.95
CA SER A 189 -12.45 13.34 8.74
C SER A 189 -11.15 12.62 9.07
N LYS A 190 -10.31 13.21 9.93
CA LYS A 190 -9.05 12.61 10.39
C LYS A 190 -9.28 11.25 11.09
N ILE A 191 -10.19 11.20 12.06
CA ILE A 191 -10.53 9.95 12.77
C ILE A 191 -11.07 8.90 11.79
N THR A 192 -11.90 9.32 10.82
CA THR A 192 -12.45 8.43 9.80
C THR A 192 -11.33 7.84 8.93
N HIS A 193 -10.36 8.66 8.51
CA HIS A 193 -9.20 8.18 7.76
C HIS A 193 -8.31 7.24 8.59
N GLU A 194 -8.08 7.53 9.87
CA GLU A 194 -7.32 6.66 10.78
C GLU A 194 -8.02 5.30 10.95
N THR A 195 -9.32 5.30 11.23
CA THR A 195 -10.11 4.05 11.37
C THR A 195 -10.17 3.24 10.08
N LEU A 196 -10.23 3.92 8.92
CA LEU A 196 -10.13 3.26 7.61
C LEU A 196 -8.75 2.63 7.40
N GLY A 197 -7.69 3.31 7.82
CA GLY A 197 -6.32 2.80 7.80
C GLY A 197 -6.15 1.52 8.61
N ASP A 198 -6.68 1.49 9.85
CA ASP A 198 -6.64 0.31 10.72
C ASP A 198 -7.42 -0.87 10.12
N ASN A 199 -8.60 -0.60 9.56
CA ASN A 199 -9.41 -1.62 8.89
C ASN A 199 -8.71 -2.20 7.65
N LEU A 200 -8.05 -1.34 6.87
CA LEU A 200 -7.26 -1.76 5.72
C LEU A 200 -6.10 -2.65 6.17
N HIS A 201 -5.34 -2.24 7.18
CA HIS A 201 -4.24 -3.02 7.71
C HIS A 201 -4.69 -4.40 8.23
N LYS A 202 -5.83 -4.45 8.94
CA LYS A 202 -6.44 -5.72 9.38
C LYS A 202 -6.79 -6.64 8.22
N LYS A 203 -7.30 -6.09 7.11
CA LYS A 203 -7.61 -6.87 5.90
C LYS A 203 -6.35 -7.35 5.18
N GLU A 204 -5.28 -6.56 5.15
CA GLU A 204 -3.98 -7.00 4.65
C GLU A 204 -3.47 -8.22 5.42
N LEU A 205 -3.51 -8.18 6.76
CA LEU A 205 -3.11 -9.32 7.61
C LEU A 205 -3.98 -10.56 7.37
N GLU A 206 -5.29 -10.39 7.16
CA GLU A 206 -6.20 -11.48 6.82
C GLU A 206 -5.83 -12.12 5.48
N ILE A 207 -5.55 -11.31 4.46
CA ILE A 207 -5.12 -11.77 3.13
C ILE A 207 -3.79 -12.51 3.23
N GLU A 208 -2.80 -11.97 3.95
CA GLU A 208 -1.51 -12.63 4.18
C GLU A 208 -1.68 -14.00 4.85
N SER A 209 -2.58 -14.09 5.85
CA SER A 209 -2.93 -15.36 6.49
C SER A 209 -3.52 -16.37 5.49
N LYS A 210 -4.47 -15.94 4.66
CA LYS A 210 -5.09 -16.81 3.65
C LYS A 210 -4.13 -17.25 2.55
N ILE A 211 -3.20 -16.40 2.14
CA ILE A 211 -2.14 -16.77 1.21
C ILE A 211 -1.26 -17.87 1.82
N ARG A 212 -0.92 -17.77 3.11
CA ARG A 212 -0.15 -18.81 3.81
C ARG A 212 -0.90 -20.13 3.86
N GLU A 213 -2.18 -20.13 4.26
CA GLU A 213 -3.02 -21.34 4.24
C GLU A 213 -3.07 -21.98 2.85
N LEU A 214 -3.28 -21.17 1.80
CA LEU A 214 -3.38 -21.65 0.43
C LEU A 214 -2.06 -22.27 -0.05
N LYS A 215 -0.92 -21.66 0.29
CA LYS A 215 0.41 -22.21 -0.03
C LYS A 215 0.60 -23.60 0.59
N LYS A 216 0.18 -23.81 1.84
CA LYS A 216 0.24 -25.13 2.50
C LYS A 216 -0.58 -26.18 1.74
N ILE A 217 -1.80 -25.82 1.32
CA ILE A 217 -2.66 -26.74 0.55
C ILE A 217 -1.98 -27.12 -0.78
N PHE A 218 -1.40 -26.15 -1.50
CA PHE A 218 -0.69 -26.43 -2.75
C PHE A 218 0.54 -27.30 -2.54
N GLN A 219 1.34 -27.04 -1.51
CA GLN A 219 2.53 -27.82 -1.18
C GLN A 219 2.16 -29.28 -0.90
N LYS A 220 1.16 -29.51 -0.06
CA LYS A 220 0.61 -30.86 0.19
C LYS A 220 0.09 -31.53 -1.08
N HIS A 221 -0.63 -30.78 -1.91
CA HIS A 221 -1.11 -31.31 -3.19
C HIS A 221 0.06 -31.71 -4.10
N HIS A 222 1.10 -30.89 -4.20
CA HIS A 222 2.29 -31.20 -5.01
C HIS A 222 3.06 -32.41 -4.47
N ALA A 223 3.18 -32.57 -3.16
CA ALA A 223 3.85 -33.70 -2.53
C ALA A 223 3.23 -35.05 -2.94
N HIS A 224 1.90 -35.10 -3.03
CA HIS A 224 1.14 -36.30 -3.38
C HIS A 224 0.71 -36.36 -4.86
N MET A 225 1.10 -35.39 -5.68
CA MET A 225 0.73 -35.39 -7.09
C MET A 225 1.53 -36.47 -7.82
N GLU A 226 0.83 -37.51 -8.30
CA GLU A 226 1.43 -38.53 -9.15
C GLU A 226 1.65 -37.98 -10.56
N VAL A 227 2.85 -38.23 -11.08
CA VAL A 227 3.23 -37.83 -12.44
C VAL A 227 2.79 -38.92 -13.43
N LYS A 228 2.68 -38.59 -14.72
CA LYS A 228 2.51 -39.59 -15.79
C LYS A 228 3.74 -40.52 -15.86
N GLN A 229 3.50 -41.76 -16.30
CA GLN A 229 4.52 -42.81 -16.41
C GLN A 229 5.75 -42.41 -17.24
N GLU A 230 5.55 -41.63 -18.31
CA GLU A 230 6.62 -41.13 -19.19
C GLU A 230 7.60 -40.19 -18.49
N LEU A 231 7.20 -39.63 -17.35
CA LEU A 231 7.96 -38.65 -16.58
C LEU A 231 8.40 -39.22 -15.21
N PHE A 232 8.27 -40.53 -15.01
CA PHE A 232 8.82 -41.18 -13.84
C PHE A 232 10.34 -41.04 -13.81
N PHE A 233 10.88 -40.82 -12.61
CA PHE A 233 12.31 -40.81 -12.42
C PHE A 233 12.79 -42.25 -12.25
N ASN A 234 13.60 -42.73 -13.19
CA ASN A 234 14.17 -44.07 -13.17
C ASN A 234 15.57 -44.03 -12.57
N VAL A 235 15.71 -44.62 -11.39
CA VAL A 235 16.99 -44.76 -10.70
C VAL A 235 17.76 -45.93 -11.32
N LYS A 236 19.11 -45.85 -11.35
CA LYS A 236 19.98 -46.88 -11.98
C LYS A 236 19.77 -48.30 -11.44
N ASN A 237 19.29 -48.45 -10.21
CA ASN A 237 18.99 -49.74 -9.58
C ASN A 237 17.63 -50.34 -10.02
N GLY A 238 16.92 -49.69 -10.95
CA GLY A 238 15.60 -50.12 -11.43
C GLY A 238 14.42 -49.61 -10.60
N MET A 239 14.67 -48.88 -9.52
CA MET A 239 13.59 -48.21 -8.78
C MET A 239 13.01 -47.07 -9.61
N THR A 240 11.68 -46.93 -9.55
CA THR A 240 10.97 -45.82 -10.18
C THR A 240 10.35 -44.93 -9.12
N ILE A 241 10.36 -43.62 -9.33
CA ILE A 241 9.84 -42.62 -8.41
C ILE A 241 8.80 -41.78 -9.17
N LYS A 242 7.59 -41.70 -8.62
CA LYS A 242 6.40 -41.15 -9.28
C LYS A 242 5.92 -39.85 -8.65
N SER A 243 6.29 -39.57 -7.40
CA SER A 243 5.91 -38.37 -6.65
C SER A 243 7.06 -37.91 -5.73
N LEU A 244 6.94 -36.70 -5.18
CA LEU A 244 7.91 -36.17 -4.21
C LEU A 244 7.85 -36.91 -2.86
N SER A 245 6.65 -37.30 -2.41
CA SER A 245 6.51 -38.13 -1.21
C SER A 245 7.23 -39.46 -1.39
N GLU A 246 7.05 -40.12 -2.53
CA GLU A 246 7.72 -41.39 -2.82
C GLU A 246 9.25 -41.22 -2.96
N LEU A 247 9.71 -40.06 -3.45
CA LEU A 247 11.15 -39.72 -3.44
C LEU A 247 11.67 -39.68 -2.01
N ASN A 248 10.97 -38.99 -1.09
CA ASN A 248 11.35 -38.88 0.31
C ASN A 248 11.40 -40.26 0.99
N ASP A 249 10.39 -41.10 0.75
CA ASP A 249 10.29 -42.44 1.35
C ASP A 249 11.37 -43.39 0.81
N LYS A 250 11.70 -43.31 -0.48
CA LYS A 250 12.69 -44.19 -1.13
C LYS A 250 14.13 -43.72 -0.98
N LEU A 251 14.37 -42.44 -0.66
CA LEU A 251 15.71 -41.88 -0.56
C LEU A 251 16.65 -42.68 0.37
N PRO A 252 16.22 -43.15 1.56
CA PRO A 252 17.07 -43.94 2.45
C PRO A 252 17.40 -45.33 1.90
N GLU A 253 16.57 -45.88 1.02
CA GLU A 253 16.77 -47.20 0.41
C GLU A 253 17.77 -47.17 -0.75
N ILE A 254 18.05 -45.98 -1.32
CA ILE A 254 18.99 -45.82 -2.42
C ILE A 254 20.42 -45.97 -1.89
N PRO A 255 21.22 -46.92 -2.42
CA PRO A 255 22.62 -47.04 -2.04
C PRO A 255 23.43 -45.80 -2.41
N ASP A 256 24.40 -45.45 -1.58
CA ASP A 256 25.28 -44.28 -1.71
C ASP A 256 25.85 -44.13 -3.12
N GLU A 257 26.39 -45.22 -3.66
CA GLU A 257 26.98 -45.26 -5.00
C GLU A 257 25.98 -44.87 -6.10
N VAL A 258 24.72 -45.27 -5.95
CA VAL A 258 23.63 -44.94 -6.87
C VAL A 258 23.19 -43.49 -6.69
N PHE A 259 23.11 -43.02 -5.45
CA PHE A 259 22.81 -41.62 -5.14
C PHE A 259 23.86 -40.68 -5.77
N PHE A 260 25.16 -40.95 -5.56
CA PHE A 260 26.26 -40.14 -6.11
C PHE A 260 26.37 -40.20 -7.63
N PHE A 261 25.78 -41.21 -8.28
CA PHE A 261 25.67 -41.24 -9.73
C PHE A 261 24.72 -40.15 -10.27
N HIS A 262 23.67 -39.84 -9.50
CA HIS A 262 22.67 -38.83 -9.84
C HIS A 262 22.99 -37.44 -9.26
N VAL A 263 23.70 -37.40 -8.13
CA VAL A 263 24.10 -36.17 -7.44
C VAL A 263 25.62 -36.11 -7.37
N ASN A 264 26.22 -35.22 -8.16
CA ASN A 264 27.65 -34.94 -8.12
C ASN A 264 27.92 -33.43 -8.19
N GLU A 265 29.19 -33.03 -8.22
CA GLU A 265 29.57 -31.61 -8.20
C GLU A 265 29.06 -30.80 -9.39
N ASN A 266 28.79 -31.46 -10.52
CA ASN A 266 28.41 -30.82 -11.77
C ASN A 266 26.92 -30.97 -12.11
N LYS A 267 26.24 -31.99 -11.57
CA LYS A 267 24.83 -32.28 -11.88
C LYS A 267 24.07 -32.80 -10.68
N ASN A 268 22.80 -32.47 -10.64
CA ASN A 268 21.81 -33.07 -9.75
C ASN A 268 20.57 -33.43 -10.57
N ASP A 269 20.48 -34.71 -10.93
CA ASP A 269 19.41 -35.22 -11.79
C ASP A 269 18.04 -35.10 -11.09
N PHE A 270 18.00 -35.25 -9.76
CA PHE A 270 16.77 -35.09 -8.97
C PHE A 270 16.27 -33.64 -8.99
N SER A 271 17.16 -32.67 -8.76
CA SER A 271 16.83 -31.23 -8.85
C SER A 271 16.24 -30.87 -10.22
N THR A 272 16.86 -31.36 -11.29
CA THR A 272 16.41 -31.12 -12.66
C THR A 272 15.02 -31.73 -12.88
N TRP A 273 14.81 -32.97 -12.45
CA TRP A 273 13.50 -33.63 -12.52
C TRP A 273 12.42 -32.87 -11.75
N ILE A 274 12.71 -32.41 -10.53
CA ILE A 274 11.78 -31.64 -9.70
C ILE A 274 11.40 -30.32 -10.38
N ASN A 275 12.38 -29.61 -10.95
CA ASN A 275 12.15 -28.39 -11.68
C ASN A 275 11.29 -28.61 -12.93
N ASP A 276 11.63 -29.60 -13.75
CA ASP A 276 11.04 -29.77 -15.07
C ASP A 276 9.66 -30.43 -15.01
N VAL A 277 9.46 -31.36 -14.07
CA VAL A 277 8.22 -32.12 -13.94
C VAL A 277 7.21 -31.42 -13.03
N PHE A 278 7.65 -30.89 -11.89
CA PHE A 278 6.77 -30.26 -10.90
C PHE A 278 6.75 -28.73 -11.00
N GLY A 279 7.73 -28.11 -11.66
CA GLY A 279 7.83 -26.64 -11.77
C GLY A 279 8.32 -25.96 -10.48
N LEU A 280 8.83 -26.73 -9.52
CA LEU A 280 9.21 -26.23 -8.19
C LEU A 280 10.64 -25.67 -8.19
N LYS A 281 10.82 -24.51 -8.83
CA LYS A 281 12.14 -23.86 -9.04
C LYS A 281 12.92 -23.63 -7.74
N ASN A 282 12.24 -23.18 -6.69
CA ASN A 282 12.88 -22.88 -5.40
C ASN A 282 13.39 -24.16 -4.73
N LEU A 283 12.54 -25.19 -4.65
CA LEU A 283 12.94 -26.49 -4.10
C LEU A 283 14.08 -27.11 -4.92
N ALA A 284 13.99 -27.07 -6.25
CA ALA A 284 15.03 -27.58 -7.13
C ALA A 284 16.36 -26.84 -6.93
N LYS A 285 16.32 -25.51 -6.74
CA LYS A 285 17.49 -24.70 -6.45
C LYS A 285 18.10 -25.06 -5.10
N ASP A 286 17.29 -25.20 -4.05
CA ASP A 286 17.77 -25.57 -2.72
C ASP A 286 18.41 -26.96 -2.74
N LEU A 287 17.77 -27.93 -3.40
CA LEU A 287 18.30 -29.29 -3.57
C LEU A 287 19.55 -29.36 -4.46
N SER A 288 19.72 -28.43 -5.41
CA SER A 288 20.92 -28.41 -6.26
C SER A 288 22.20 -28.14 -5.46
N GLY A 289 22.08 -27.48 -4.30
CA GLY A 289 23.20 -27.22 -3.40
C GLY A 289 23.52 -28.37 -2.45
N ALA A 290 22.59 -29.32 -2.26
CA ALA A 290 22.78 -30.46 -1.35
C ALA A 290 23.65 -31.53 -2.00
N LYS A 291 24.78 -31.86 -1.37
CA LYS A 291 25.73 -32.87 -1.86
C LYS A 291 25.63 -34.18 -1.09
N SER A 292 25.16 -34.12 0.16
CA SER A 292 24.92 -35.31 0.97
C SER A 292 23.46 -35.73 0.91
N ARG A 293 23.21 -37.03 1.05
CA ARG A 293 21.85 -37.57 1.14
C ARG A 293 21.09 -37.05 2.36
N ASN A 294 21.78 -36.81 3.48
CA ASN A 294 21.16 -36.30 4.69
C ASN A 294 20.66 -34.87 4.49
N GLU A 295 21.49 -33.97 3.94
CA GLU A 295 21.06 -32.61 3.57
C GLU A 295 19.89 -32.66 2.58
N PHE A 296 19.95 -33.56 1.61
CA PHE A 296 18.90 -33.72 0.61
C PHE A 296 17.57 -34.18 1.26
N SER A 297 17.64 -35.15 2.17
CA SER A 297 16.50 -35.65 2.93
C SER A 297 15.91 -34.56 3.82
N GLU A 298 16.74 -33.78 4.50
CA GLU A 298 16.30 -32.68 5.38
C GLU A 298 15.55 -31.59 4.60
N ILE A 299 16.06 -31.20 3.42
CA ILE A 299 15.41 -30.21 2.56
C ILE A 299 14.08 -30.75 2.02
N LEU A 300 14.03 -32.02 1.61
CA LEU A 300 12.79 -32.66 1.14
C LEU A 300 11.77 -32.80 2.27
N GLU A 301 12.20 -33.29 3.44
CA GLU A 301 11.34 -33.47 4.60
C GLU A 301 10.77 -32.13 5.04
N LYS A 302 11.57 -31.06 5.10
CA LYS A 302 11.07 -29.71 5.35
C LYS A 302 10.03 -29.24 4.32
N HIS A 303 10.11 -29.73 3.09
CA HIS A 303 9.14 -29.40 2.05
C HIS A 303 7.89 -30.29 2.09
N VAL A 304 7.95 -31.48 2.68
CA VAL A 304 6.84 -32.44 2.76
C VAL A 304 6.11 -32.34 4.10
N SER A 305 6.86 -32.24 5.18
CA SER A 305 6.40 -32.09 6.57
C SER A 305 5.98 -30.63 6.80
N ASP A 306 4.68 -30.43 7.00
CA ASP A 306 3.99 -29.15 7.16
C ASP A 306 4.49 -28.23 8.31
N GLU A 307 5.58 -28.58 9.02
CA GLU A 307 5.85 -28.09 10.39
C GLU A 307 6.63 -26.74 10.47
N ASP A 308 7.44 -26.36 9.49
CA ASP A 308 8.46 -25.31 9.72
C ASP A 308 8.15 -23.88 9.26
N PHE A 309 6.90 -23.55 8.92
CA PHE A 309 6.53 -22.17 8.57
C PHE A 309 5.78 -21.39 9.68
N SER A 310 5.77 -21.90 10.91
CA SER A 310 5.45 -21.09 12.10
C SER A 310 6.70 -20.32 12.55
N ILE A 311 7.02 -19.21 11.87
CA ILE A 311 7.94 -18.18 12.37
C ILE A 311 7.12 -17.08 13.02
#